data_AF-D8SYN0-F1
#
_entry.id   AF-D8SYN0-F1
#
_cell.length_a   1.000
_cell.length_b   1.000
_cell.length_c   1.000
_cell.angle_alpha   90.00
_cell.angle_beta   90.00
_cell.angle_gamma   90.00
#
_symmetry.space_group_name_H-M   'P 1'
#
loop_
_entity.id
_entity.type
_entity.pdbx_description
1 polymer ?
#
loop_
_entity_poly.entity_id
_entity_poly.type
_entity_poly.pdbx_seq_one_letter_code
_entity_poly.pdbx_strand_id
1 'polypeptide(L)'
;YSQWVSFRVTNLGQDTLEVKNSFLTFGKWYKYPDKNADASAPGGITIAAGETSPNPPFAACGRQASPSGTTGGFDLYTKGTKVATINFDCPY
;
A
#
# COMPACT_ATOMS: atom_id res chain seq x y z
N TYR A 1 -17.79 -0.95 2.12
CA TYR A 1 -16.35 -0.89 2.46
C TYR A 1 -15.95 -1.92 3.53
N SER A 2 -16.54 -3.11 3.54
CA SER A 2 -16.26 -4.14 4.56
C SER A 2 -14.84 -4.70 4.45
N GLN A 3 -14.35 -4.88 3.22
CA GLN A 3 -12.99 -5.35 2.95
C GLN A 3 -12.04 -4.19 2.71
N TRP A 4 -10.96 -4.15 3.49
CA TRP A 4 -9.93 -3.12 3.44
C TRP A 4 -8.62 -3.64 4.03
N VAL A 5 -7.53 -2.99 3.65
CA VAL A 5 -6.19 -3.24 4.19
C VAL A 5 -5.45 -1.90 4.31
N SER A 6 -4.61 -1.78 5.34
CA SER A 6 -3.70 -0.65 5.52
C SER A 6 -2.30 -1.15 5.82
N PHE A 7 -1.28 -0.49 5.30
CA PHE A 7 0.09 -0.95 5.41
C PHE A 7 0.91 0.03 6.25
N ARG A 8 1.59 -0.51 7.26
CA ARG A 8 2.70 0.15 7.94
C ARG A 8 3.94 -0.70 7.74
N VAL A 9 4.98 -0.11 7.17
CA VAL A 9 6.24 -0.80 6.87
C VAL A 9 7.33 -0.16 7.71
N THR A 10 7.96 -0.93 8.59
CA THR A 10 9.12 -0.49 9.37
C THR A 10 10.39 -0.99 8.73
N ASN A 11 11.30 -0.06 8.40
CA ASN A 11 12.58 -0.38 7.79
C ASN A 11 13.63 -0.65 8.87
N LEU A 12 13.92 -1.93 9.12
CA LEU A 12 15.00 -2.36 10.02
C LEU A 12 16.35 -2.55 9.30
N GLY A 13 16.41 -2.24 8.01
CA GLY A 13 17.63 -2.27 7.22
C GLY A 13 18.49 -1.01 7.41
N GLN A 14 19.64 -0.98 6.74
CA GLN A 14 20.60 0.13 6.81
C GLN A 14 20.36 1.21 5.74
N ASP A 15 19.59 0.88 4.70
CA ASP A 15 19.37 1.75 3.54
C ASP A 15 17.90 2.12 3.39
N THR A 16 17.62 3.26 2.77
CA THR A 16 16.26 3.73 2.47
C THR A 16 15.52 2.72 1.59
N LEU A 17 14.30 2.36 2.01
CA LEU A 17 13.35 1.62 1.18
C LEU A 17 12.53 2.57 0.32
N GLU A 18 12.19 2.13 -0.89
CA GLU A 18 11.32 2.82 -1.83
C GLU A 18 10.16 1.91 -2.22
N VAL A 19 8.93 2.41 -2.10
CA VAL A 19 7.73 1.73 -2.62
C VAL A 19 7.62 1.99 -4.11
N LYS A 20 7.51 0.93 -4.91
CA LYS A 20 7.40 1.00 -6.39
C LYS A 20 6.33 0.07 -6.93
N ASN A 21 5.99 0.25 -8.21
CA ASN A 21 5.16 -0.64 -9.01
C ASN A 21 3.83 -1.01 -8.34
N SER A 22 3.22 -0.07 -7.63
CA SER A 22 1.96 -0.32 -6.92
C SER A 22 0.81 -0.48 -7.90
N PHE A 23 0.00 -1.52 -7.72
CA PHE A 23 -1.13 -1.84 -8.60
C PHE A 23 -2.34 -2.34 -7.81
N LEU A 24 -3.51 -2.24 -8.44
CA LEU A 24 -4.75 -2.85 -7.97
C LEU A 24 -5.43 -3.53 -9.16
N THR A 25 -5.82 -4.78 -8.97
CA THR A 25 -6.75 -5.49 -9.87
C THR A 25 -8.19 -5.24 -9.46
N PHE A 26 -8.45 -5.13 -8.15
CA PHE A 26 -9.76 -4.80 -7.58
C PHE A 26 -9.66 -3.77 -6.45
N GLY A 27 -10.70 -2.96 -6.29
CA GLY A 27 -10.80 -1.95 -5.25
C GLY A 27 -10.23 -0.58 -5.65
N LYS A 28 -9.83 0.19 -4.65
CA LYS A 28 -9.24 1.53 -4.78
C LYS A 28 -8.27 1.84 -3.62
N TRP A 29 -7.29 2.69 -3.89
CA TRP A 29 -6.50 3.35 -2.84
C TRP A 29 -7.33 4.48 -2.22
N TYR A 30 -7.18 4.71 -0.92
CA TYR A 30 -7.90 5.77 -0.20
C TYR A 30 -7.03 6.44 0.87
N LYS A 31 -7.41 7.64 1.28
CA LYS A 31 -6.73 8.39 2.35
C LYS A 31 -7.23 7.89 3.69
N TYR A 32 -6.42 7.11 4.40
CA TYR A 32 -6.81 6.58 5.71
C TYR A 32 -7.10 7.71 6.73
N PRO A 33 -8.16 7.61 7.56
CA PRO A 33 -9.12 6.52 7.66
C PRO A 33 -10.38 6.67 6.76
N ASP A 34 -10.48 7.75 5.98
CA ASP A 34 -11.67 8.08 5.19
C ASP A 34 -11.73 7.32 3.85
N LYS A 35 -12.50 6.23 3.83
CA LYS A 35 -12.70 5.38 2.63
C LYS A 35 -13.46 6.06 1.49
N ASN A 36 -14.08 7.23 1.72
CA ASN A 36 -14.70 8.03 0.67
C ASN A 36 -13.70 8.95 -0.04
N ALA A 37 -12.55 9.22 0.59
CA ALA A 37 -11.50 10.05 0.02
C ALA A 37 -10.52 9.19 -0.78
N ASP A 38 -10.64 9.20 -2.10
CA ASP A 38 -9.71 8.50 -3.00
C ASP A 38 -8.27 9.03 -2.85
N ALA A 39 -7.31 8.14 -3.06
CA ALA A 39 -5.88 8.46 -3.03
C ALA A 39 -5.16 7.92 -4.28
N SER A 40 -3.99 8.48 -4.56
CA SER A 40 -3.05 7.91 -5.52
C SER A 40 -2.44 6.61 -4.98
N ALA A 41 -1.93 5.77 -5.88
CA ALA A 41 -1.16 4.60 -5.50
C ALA A 41 0.11 4.99 -4.71
N PRO A 42 0.61 4.15 -3.78
CA PRO A 42 1.71 4.48 -2.87
C PRO A 42 3.11 4.52 -3.52
N GLY A 43 3.20 4.51 -4.85
CA GLY A 43 4.48 4.58 -5.55
C GLY A 43 5.23 5.89 -5.23
N GLY A 44 6.53 5.77 -4.93
CA GLY A 44 7.39 6.90 -4.60
C GLY A 44 7.49 7.21 -3.10
N ILE A 45 6.75 6.49 -2.24
CA ILE A 45 6.97 6.56 -0.79
C ILE A 45 8.38 6.05 -0.47
N THR A 46 9.13 6.82 0.31
CA THR A 46 10.44 6.43 0.84
C THR A 46 10.35 6.20 2.35
N ILE A 47 11.15 5.25 2.86
CA ILE A 47 11.19 4.88 4.27
C ILE A 47 12.66 4.79 4.66
N ALA A 48 13.15 5.80 5.38
CA ALA A 48 14.55 5.84 5.84
C ALA A 48 14.90 4.66 6.76
N ALA A 49 16.19 4.38 6.92
CA ALA A 49 16.66 3.35 7.83
C ALA A 49 16.22 3.66 9.28
N GLY A 50 15.67 2.66 9.97
CA GLY A 50 15.13 2.80 11.32
C GLY A 50 13.72 3.40 11.40
N GLU A 51 13.17 3.89 10.29
CA GLU A 51 11.87 4.58 10.28
C GLU A 51 10.71 3.67 9.89
N THR A 52 9.50 4.14 10.19
CA THR A 52 8.25 3.53 9.69
C THR A 52 7.64 4.39 8.61
N SER A 53 6.99 3.75 7.62
CA SER A 53 6.25 4.41 6.54
C SER A 53 5.30 5.49 7.06
N PRO A 54 4.94 6.51 6.24
CA PRO A 54 4.16 7.66 6.65
C PRO A 54 2.91 7.34 7.49
N ASN A 55 2.59 8.26 8.39
CA ASN A 55 1.33 8.29 9.14
C ASN A 55 0.52 9.50 8.67
N PRO A 56 -0.70 9.33 8.14
CA PRO A 56 -1.47 8.09 8.07
C PRO A 56 -0.92 7.08 7.04
N PRO A 57 -1.14 5.76 7.26
CA PRO A 57 -0.65 4.71 6.36
C PRO A 57 -1.35 4.78 5.01
N PHE A 58 -0.70 4.23 3.98
CA PHE A 58 -1.37 3.97 2.72
C PHE A 58 -2.29 2.74 2.85
N ALA A 59 -3.44 2.81 2.20
CA ALA A 59 -4.51 1.85 2.42
C ALA A 59 -5.37 1.64 1.16
N ALA A 60 -5.90 0.43 1.02
CA ALA A 60 -6.78 0.03 -0.06
C ALA A 60 -8.10 -0.53 0.49
N CYS A 61 -9.20 -0.35 -0.24
CA CYS A 61 -10.49 -0.93 0.11
C CYS A 61 -11.31 -1.27 -1.14
N GLY A 62 -12.38 -2.05 -0.95
CA GLY A 62 -13.38 -2.26 -2.01
C GLY A 62 -14.07 -0.97 -2.43
N ARG A 63 -14.62 -0.96 -3.65
CA ARG A 63 -15.38 0.19 -4.18
C ARG A 63 -16.83 0.16 -3.68
N GLN A 64 -17.44 1.33 -3.51
CA GLN A 64 -18.85 1.42 -3.15
C GLN A 64 -19.71 0.72 -4.20
N ALA A 65 -20.71 -0.05 -3.75
CA ALA A 65 -21.64 -0.82 -4.59
C ALA A 65 -21.02 -1.87 -5.54
N SER A 66 -19.73 -2.20 -5.38
CA SER A 66 -19.11 -3.32 -6.07
C SER A 66 -19.12 -4.56 -5.16
N PRO A 67 -19.49 -5.76 -5.66
CA PRO A 67 -19.43 -7.01 -4.88
C PRO A 67 -17.99 -7.56 -4.80
N SER A 68 -16.99 -6.68 -4.79
CA SER A 68 -15.57 -7.03 -4.71
C SER A 68 -14.90 -6.31 -3.56
N GLY A 69 -13.93 -6.97 -2.95
CA GLY A 69 -13.05 -6.37 -1.96
C GLY A 69 -11.90 -5.63 -2.63
N THR A 70 -10.66 -5.90 -2.22
CA THR A 70 -9.48 -5.28 -2.84
C THR A 70 -8.35 -6.28 -3.03
N THR A 71 -7.76 -6.25 -4.22
CA THR A 71 -6.68 -7.15 -4.63
C THR A 71 -5.64 -6.32 -5.36
N GLY A 72 -4.38 -6.50 -5.00
CA GLY A 72 -3.28 -5.76 -5.61
C GLY A 72 -1.95 -6.02 -4.92
N GLY A 73 -1.02 -5.08 -5.09
CA GLY A 73 0.30 -5.21 -4.53
C GLY A 73 1.19 -4.00 -4.76
N PHE A 74 2.40 -4.08 -4.23
CA PHE A 74 3.48 -3.12 -4.45
C PHE A 74 4.83 -3.78 -4.19
N ASP A 75 5.88 -3.23 -4.77
CA ASP A 75 7.25 -3.66 -4.54
C ASP A 75 7.96 -2.75 -3.54
N LEU A 76 8.92 -3.33 -2.81
CA LEU A 76 9.89 -2.60 -2.02
C LEU A 76 11.27 -2.73 -2.69
N TYR A 77 11.95 -1.61 -2.85
CA TYR A 77 13.28 -1.51 -3.41
C TYR A 77 14.24 -0.86 -2.42
N THR A 78 15.53 -1.19 -2.52
CA THR A 78 16.62 -0.43 -1.91
C THR A 78 17.79 -0.35 -2.88
N LYS A 79 18.41 0.83 -3.05
CA LYS A 79 19.55 1.04 -3.96
C LYS A 79 19.34 0.44 -5.37
N GLY A 80 18.13 0.56 -5.90
CA GLY A 80 17.75 0.01 -7.21
C GLY A 80 17.50 -1.51 -7.26
N THR A 81 17.72 -2.24 -6.17
CA THR A 81 17.44 -3.68 -6.05
C THR A 81 16.07 -3.91 -5.43
N LYS A 82 15.26 -4.80 -6.03
CA LYS A 82 13.99 -5.22 -5.43
C LYS A 82 14.25 -6.15 -4.25
N VAL A 83 13.71 -5.84 -3.08
CA VAL A 83 13.89 -6.64 -1.86
C VAL A 83 12.66 -7.48 -1.52
N ALA A 84 11.47 -7.01 -1.87
CA ALA A 84 10.23 -7.73 -1.64
C ALA A 84 9.15 -7.30 -2.62
N THR A 85 8.21 -8.21 -2.86
CA THR A 85 6.90 -7.89 -3.45
C THR A 85 5.85 -8.21 -2.41
N ILE A 86 5.02 -7.22 -2.08
CA ILE A 86 3.85 -7.37 -1.22
C ILE A 86 2.64 -7.55 -2.12
N ASN A 87 1.98 -8.69 -2.02
CA ASN A 87 0.70 -8.95 -2.68
C ASN A 87 -0.38 -9.10 -1.60
N PHE A 88 -1.58 -8.60 -1.88
CA PHE A 88 -2.73 -8.75 -1.02
C PHE A 88 -3.96 -9.11 -1.86
N ASP A 89 -4.77 -10.00 -1.29
CA ASP A 89 -6.07 -10.37 -1.81
C ASP A 89 -7.06 -10.42 -0.66
N CYS A 90 -7.96 -9.44 -0.62
CA CYS A 90 -8.99 -9.29 0.41
C CYS A 90 -10.35 -9.39 -0.29
N PRO A 91 -10.82 -10.60 -0.63
CA PRO A 91 -12.08 -10.80 -1.35
C PRO A 91 -13.30 -10.45 -0.50
N TYR A 92 -14.46 -10.27 -1.15
CA TYR A 92 -15.74 -10.02 -0.47
C TYR A 92 -16.36 -11.33 0.02
#